data_AF-A0A838BKQ6-F1
#
_entry.id   AF-A0A838BKQ6-F1
#
_cell.length_a   1.000
_cell.length_b   1.000
_cell.length_c   1.000
_cell.angle_alpha   90.00
_cell.angle_beta   90.00
_cell.angle_gamma   90.00
#
_symmetry.space_group_name_H-M   'P 1'
#
loop_
_entity.id
_entity.type
_entity.pdbx_description
1 polymer ?
#
loop_
_entity_poly.entity_id
_entity_poly.type
_entity_poly.pdbx_seq_one_letter_code
_entity_poly.pdbx_strand_id
1 'polypeptide(L)'
;MRRRSIKLLVVCLALTGSIPFEVRSQQRPDVEVATPEGLLAIGKWMLTAQGVPSDWLGEIYEGKNLREPINVIIVDQGASSAGDAKERLLAAAARAGYPIRFGHSTGYQGSIAGRLYAQLPQGRDDAFSNDVFEVNNNHGRVFGPHEFEQGYLFIAAFSREEVDPFRDPGHRYGSFNRARDDFTQRLDRSTDFRVSRFVDLGNALIGDPKLTTGDHDGIAVVVRVGP
;
A
#
# COMPACT_ATOMS: atom_id res chain seq x y z
N MET A 1 58.80 55.35 -2.22
CA MET A 1 57.90 55.24 -3.40
C MET A 1 56.66 54.45 -3.00
N ARG A 2 55.52 55.13 -2.84
CA ARG A 2 54.21 54.54 -2.49
C ARG A 2 53.53 54.00 -3.76
N ARG A 3 53.24 52.70 -3.82
CA ARG A 3 52.32 52.13 -4.83
C ARG A 3 50.92 52.07 -4.22
N ARG A 4 49.97 52.76 -4.86
CA ARG A 4 48.55 52.82 -4.50
C ARG A 4 47.84 51.59 -5.09
N SER A 5 47.11 50.87 -4.26
CA SER A 5 46.22 49.77 -4.67
C SER A 5 44.91 50.34 -5.22
N ILE A 6 44.55 49.97 -6.45
CA ILE A 6 43.26 50.28 -7.07
C ILE A 6 42.26 49.23 -6.61
N LYS A 7 41.17 49.64 -5.93
CA LYS A 7 40.01 48.79 -5.65
C LYS A 7 39.02 48.93 -6.80
N LEU A 8 38.79 47.83 -7.52
CA LEU A 8 37.74 47.73 -8.53
C LEU A 8 36.43 47.37 -7.83
N LEU A 9 35.43 48.23 -7.92
CA LEU A 9 34.08 47.99 -7.41
C LEU A 9 33.24 47.44 -8.56
N VAL A 10 32.77 46.19 -8.45
CA VAL A 10 31.80 45.59 -9.38
C VAL A 10 30.42 45.75 -8.75
N VAL A 11 29.54 46.48 -9.43
CA VAL A 11 28.12 46.60 -9.07
C VAL A 11 27.34 45.59 -9.93
N CYS A 12 26.84 44.52 -9.32
CA CYS A 12 25.85 43.64 -9.95
C CYS A 12 24.44 44.15 -9.66
N LEU A 13 23.74 44.66 -10.68
CA LEU A 13 22.29 44.84 -10.60
C LEU A 13 21.61 43.47 -10.65
N ALA A 14 20.96 43.06 -9.58
CA ALA A 14 20.06 41.92 -9.57
C ALA A 14 18.68 42.36 -10.10
N LEU A 15 18.32 41.90 -11.30
CA LEU A 15 16.95 41.99 -11.82
C LEU A 15 16.13 40.87 -11.17
N THR A 16 15.42 41.17 -10.09
CA THR A 16 14.44 40.26 -9.48
C THR A 16 13.13 40.30 -10.26
N GLY A 17 13.04 39.51 -11.32
CA GLY A 17 11.77 39.15 -11.95
C GLY A 17 11.18 37.94 -11.23
N SER A 18 10.24 38.16 -10.32
CA SER A 18 9.48 37.08 -9.70
C SER A 18 8.42 36.58 -10.69
N ILE A 19 8.67 35.44 -11.33
CA ILE A 19 7.63 34.73 -12.08
C ILE A 19 6.66 34.14 -11.05
N PRO A 20 5.35 34.46 -11.08
CA PRO A 20 4.39 33.81 -10.21
C PRO A 20 4.34 32.32 -10.56
N PHE A 21 4.71 31.48 -9.59
CA PHE A 21 4.51 30.04 -9.69
C PHE A 21 3.01 29.79 -9.61
N GLU A 22 2.39 29.53 -10.77
CA GLU A 22 1.03 29.03 -10.82
C GLU A 22 1.03 27.67 -10.14
N VAL A 23 0.36 27.56 -8.99
CA VAL A 23 0.09 26.29 -8.35
C VAL A 23 -0.86 25.54 -9.26
N ARG A 24 -0.30 24.76 -10.19
CA ARG A 24 -1.06 23.80 -10.98
C ARG A 24 -1.72 22.88 -9.96
N SER A 25 -3.04 22.92 -9.85
CA SER A 25 -3.77 21.95 -9.05
C SER A 25 -3.32 20.58 -9.52
N GLN A 26 -2.60 19.83 -8.68
CA GLN A 26 -2.30 18.43 -8.98
C GLN A 26 -3.65 17.77 -9.20
N GLN A 27 -3.94 17.49 -10.47
CA GLN A 27 -5.07 16.69 -10.87
C GLN A 27 -4.92 15.39 -10.09
N ARG A 28 -5.83 15.15 -9.13
CA ARG A 28 -5.77 13.92 -8.34
C ARG A 28 -5.73 12.77 -9.34
N PRO A 29 -4.83 11.78 -9.16
CA PRO A 29 -4.81 10.62 -10.03
C PRO A 29 -6.23 10.06 -10.11
N ASP A 30 -6.66 9.65 -11.30
CA ASP A 30 -7.94 8.97 -11.51
C ASP A 30 -7.83 7.59 -10.86
N VAL A 31 -8.07 7.53 -9.56
CA VAL A 31 -8.00 6.29 -8.78
C VAL A 31 -9.28 5.53 -9.06
N GLU A 32 -9.16 4.38 -9.70
CA GLU A 32 -10.27 3.45 -9.81
C GLU A 32 -10.74 3.03 -8.43
N VAL A 33 -12.04 3.23 -8.16
CA VAL A 33 -12.66 2.93 -6.87
C VAL A 33 -13.72 1.84 -6.98
N ALA A 34 -13.91 1.11 -5.88
CA ALA A 34 -15.04 0.23 -5.63
C ALA A 34 -15.91 0.84 -4.52
N THR A 35 -17.22 0.62 -4.59
CA THR A 35 -18.21 1.07 -3.57
C THR A 35 -18.96 -0.13 -3.00
N PRO A 36 -18.29 -1.01 -2.23
CA PRO A 36 -18.95 -2.18 -1.67
C PRO A 36 -20.03 -1.78 -0.66
N GLU A 37 -21.16 -2.52 -0.66
CA GLU A 37 -22.32 -2.22 0.17
C GLU A 37 -21.96 -2.15 1.67
N GLY A 38 -22.36 -1.06 2.35
CA GLY A 38 -22.10 -0.86 3.77
C GLY A 38 -20.62 -0.58 4.11
N LEU A 39 -19.84 -0.08 3.14
CA LEU A 39 -18.46 0.40 3.33
C LEU A 39 -18.26 1.71 2.55
N LEU A 40 -17.17 2.41 2.85
CA LEU A 40 -16.75 3.59 2.08
C LEU A 40 -16.27 3.18 0.69
N ALA A 41 -16.22 4.17 -0.22
CA ALA A 41 -15.50 4.04 -1.47
C ALA A 41 -14.01 3.79 -1.19
N ILE A 42 -13.43 2.75 -1.79
CA ILE A 42 -12.02 2.38 -1.62
C ILE A 42 -11.34 2.24 -2.99
N GLY A 43 -10.05 2.55 -3.06
CA GLY A 43 -9.25 2.28 -4.25
C GLY A 43 -9.16 0.78 -4.53
N LYS A 44 -9.19 0.40 -5.81
CA LYS A 44 -9.05 -1.00 -6.24
C LYS A 44 -7.62 -1.52 -6.14
N TRP A 45 -6.64 -0.63 -6.15
CA TRP A 45 -5.22 -0.94 -6.34
C TRP A 45 -4.35 -0.41 -5.20
N MET A 46 -3.26 -1.11 -4.92
CA MET A 46 -2.11 -0.49 -4.27
C MET A 46 -1.47 0.50 -5.24
N LEU A 47 -1.11 1.68 -4.76
CA LEU A 47 -0.54 2.75 -5.57
C LEU A 47 0.94 2.97 -5.20
N THR A 48 1.75 3.34 -6.18
CA THR A 48 3.11 3.84 -5.94
C THR A 48 3.07 5.24 -5.30
N ALA A 49 4.23 5.78 -4.91
CA ALA A 49 4.36 7.15 -4.42
C ALA A 49 3.90 8.21 -5.44
N GLN A 50 3.87 7.87 -6.74
CA GLN A 50 3.39 8.74 -7.83
C GLN A 50 1.87 8.63 -8.04
N GLY A 51 1.19 7.79 -7.27
CA GLY A 51 -0.27 7.62 -7.36
C GLY A 51 -0.73 6.78 -8.55
N VAL A 52 0.16 6.03 -9.19
CA VAL A 52 -0.20 5.05 -10.23
C VAL A 52 -0.31 3.65 -9.62
N PRO A 53 -1.17 2.77 -10.15
CA PRO A 53 -1.31 1.43 -9.59
C PRO A 53 -0.01 0.61 -9.73
N SER A 54 0.43 -0.02 -8.66
CA SER A 54 1.71 -0.75 -8.59
C SER A 54 1.68 -2.07 -9.35
N ASP A 55 2.86 -2.54 -9.71
CA ASP A 55 3.08 -3.64 -10.66
C ASP A 55 4.03 -4.72 -10.15
N TRP A 56 4.13 -4.89 -8.82
CA TRP A 56 4.98 -5.90 -8.20
C TRP A 56 6.44 -5.82 -8.69
N LEU A 57 7.03 -4.63 -8.64
CA LEU A 57 8.39 -4.36 -9.13
C LEU A 57 8.58 -4.69 -10.63
N GLY A 58 7.53 -4.50 -11.43
CA GLY A 58 7.53 -4.75 -12.87
C GLY A 58 7.40 -6.24 -13.24
N GLU A 59 6.74 -7.05 -12.41
CA GLU A 59 6.59 -8.48 -12.67
C GLU A 59 5.81 -8.76 -13.95
N ILE A 60 6.34 -9.68 -14.75
CA ILE A 60 5.66 -10.24 -15.91
C ILE A 60 5.16 -11.64 -15.58
N TYR A 61 3.85 -11.77 -15.39
CA TYR A 61 3.18 -13.04 -15.12
C TYR A 61 2.39 -13.47 -16.36
N GLU A 62 2.70 -14.66 -16.88
CA GLU A 62 2.08 -15.22 -18.09
C GLU A 62 2.08 -14.25 -19.30
N GLY A 63 3.17 -13.48 -19.44
CA GLY A 63 3.35 -12.52 -20.54
C GLY A 63 2.64 -11.17 -20.35
N LYS A 64 2.08 -10.89 -19.16
CA LYS A 64 1.36 -9.65 -18.84
C LYS A 64 1.96 -8.99 -17.60
N ASN A 65 1.88 -7.66 -17.53
CA ASN A 65 2.30 -6.94 -16.33
C ASN A 65 1.33 -7.23 -15.19
N LEU A 66 1.88 -7.63 -14.06
CA LEU A 66 1.10 -7.87 -12.87
C LEU A 66 0.60 -6.54 -12.31
N ARG A 67 -0.61 -6.51 -11.78
CA ARG A 67 -1.18 -5.38 -11.03
C ARG A 67 -1.49 -5.83 -9.62
N GLU A 68 -1.15 -5.02 -8.62
CA GLU A 68 -1.36 -5.38 -7.21
C GLU A 68 -2.72 -4.90 -6.69
N PRO A 69 -3.68 -5.82 -6.44
CA PRO A 69 -5.03 -5.48 -6.00
C PRO A 69 -5.08 -5.23 -4.49
N ILE A 70 -5.98 -4.34 -4.08
CA ILE A 70 -6.50 -4.35 -2.71
C ILE A 70 -7.33 -5.61 -2.54
N ASN A 71 -7.01 -6.42 -1.53
CA ASN A 71 -7.61 -7.74 -1.34
C ASN A 71 -8.00 -8.04 0.11
N VAL A 72 -7.80 -7.10 1.04
CA VAL A 72 -8.31 -7.19 2.42
C VAL A 72 -8.88 -5.84 2.84
N ILE A 73 -9.99 -5.86 3.58
CA ILE A 73 -10.57 -4.71 4.26
C ILE A 73 -10.66 -5.04 5.75
N ILE A 74 -10.23 -4.12 6.60
CA ILE A 74 -10.16 -4.30 8.05
C ILE A 74 -11.00 -3.21 8.70
N VAL A 75 -11.95 -3.58 9.56
CA VAL A 75 -12.74 -2.62 10.33
C VAL A 75 -12.49 -2.85 11.82
N ASP A 76 -12.02 -1.82 12.51
CA ASP A 76 -11.79 -1.82 13.96
C ASP A 76 -12.79 -0.87 14.63
N GLN A 77 -13.86 -1.43 15.18
CA GLN A 77 -14.88 -0.71 15.97
C GLN A 77 -14.55 -0.69 17.47
N GLY A 78 -13.47 -1.37 17.91
CA GLY A 78 -13.01 -1.34 19.29
C GLY A 78 -11.96 -0.27 19.57
N ALA A 79 -11.42 0.36 18.53
CA ALA A 79 -10.42 1.41 18.66
C ALA A 79 -11.04 2.78 19.02
N SER A 80 -10.44 3.42 20.02
CA SER A 80 -10.83 4.73 20.54
C SER A 80 -10.21 5.92 19.80
N SER A 81 -9.17 5.67 19.00
CA SER A 81 -8.47 6.69 18.20
C SER A 81 -7.75 6.06 17.01
N ALA A 82 -7.33 6.89 16.05
CA ALA A 82 -6.54 6.44 14.90
C ALA A 82 -5.19 5.84 15.31
N GLY A 83 -4.59 6.31 16.41
CA GLY A 83 -3.36 5.73 16.97
C GLY A 83 -3.61 4.34 17.56
N ASP A 84 -4.65 4.24 18.39
CA ASP A 84 -5.10 2.98 18.99
C ASP A 84 -5.43 1.93 17.92
N ALA A 85 -6.17 2.29 16.86
CA ALA A 85 -6.47 1.39 15.74
C ALA A 85 -5.19 0.84 15.07
N LYS A 86 -4.16 1.67 14.89
CA LYS A 86 -2.87 1.22 14.35
C LYS A 86 -2.17 0.26 15.30
N GLU A 87 -2.09 0.60 16.58
CA GLU A 87 -1.44 -0.23 17.60
C GLU A 87 -2.13 -1.59 17.75
N ARG A 88 -3.46 -1.59 17.77
CA ARG A 88 -4.29 -2.81 17.79
C ARG A 88 -4.04 -3.68 16.58
N LEU A 89 -4.02 -3.10 15.37
CA LEU A 89 -3.72 -3.84 14.15
C LEU A 89 -2.28 -4.38 14.13
N LEU A 90 -1.29 -3.58 14.52
CA LEU A 90 0.11 -4.02 14.59
C LEU A 90 0.28 -5.20 15.56
N ALA A 91 -0.32 -5.09 16.74
CA ALA A 91 -0.30 -6.17 17.73
C ALA A 91 -1.03 -7.42 17.24
N ALA A 92 -2.20 -7.26 16.59
CA ALA A 92 -2.96 -8.37 16.02
C ALA A 92 -2.19 -9.07 14.88
N ALA A 93 -1.61 -8.31 13.95
CA ALA A 93 -0.79 -8.85 12.87
C ALA A 93 0.42 -9.63 13.41
N ALA A 94 1.15 -9.07 14.40
CA ALA A 94 2.26 -9.76 15.04
C ALA A 94 1.82 -11.07 15.72
N ARG A 95 0.69 -11.06 16.47
CA ARG A 95 0.12 -12.28 17.07
C ARG A 95 -0.35 -13.30 16.04
N ALA A 96 -0.83 -12.86 14.89
CA ALA A 96 -1.19 -13.70 13.75
C ALA A 96 0.04 -14.22 12.98
N GLY A 97 1.26 -13.94 13.44
CA GLY A 97 2.49 -14.39 12.79
C GLY A 97 2.92 -13.54 11.60
N TYR A 98 2.38 -12.33 11.46
CA TYR A 98 2.79 -11.32 10.48
C TYR A 98 3.41 -10.10 11.18
N PRO A 99 4.58 -10.24 11.86
CA PRO A 99 5.29 -9.08 12.37
C PRO A 99 5.80 -8.19 11.23
N ILE A 100 6.27 -7.01 11.60
CA ILE A 100 7.04 -6.16 10.69
C ILE A 100 8.36 -6.86 10.37
N ARG A 101 8.71 -6.98 9.10
CA ARG A 101 9.98 -7.55 8.63
C ARG A 101 10.58 -6.70 7.52
N PHE A 102 11.90 -6.62 7.54
CA PHE A 102 12.73 -6.00 6.51
C PHE A 102 12.89 -6.94 5.29
N GLY A 103 13.17 -6.33 4.13
CA GLY A 103 13.50 -7.03 2.88
C GLY A 103 12.47 -6.86 1.77
N HIS A 104 11.46 -6.00 1.97
CA HIS A 104 10.36 -5.83 1.04
C HIS A 104 10.20 -4.37 0.60
N SER A 105 9.78 -4.13 -0.65
CA SER A 105 9.65 -2.77 -1.20
C SER A 105 8.74 -1.84 -0.40
N THR A 106 8.99 -0.52 -0.41
CA THR A 106 8.13 0.45 0.31
C THR A 106 7.80 1.69 -0.50
N GLY A 107 7.03 2.60 0.11
CA GLY A 107 6.62 3.86 -0.50
C GLY A 107 5.23 3.81 -1.13
N TYR A 108 4.43 2.78 -0.80
CA TYR A 108 3.10 2.59 -1.36
C TYR A 108 2.03 3.41 -0.65
N GLN A 109 0.91 3.57 -1.35
CA GLN A 109 -0.28 4.27 -0.89
C GLN A 109 -1.56 3.50 -1.22
N GLY A 110 -2.62 3.76 -0.47
CA GLY A 110 -3.97 3.28 -0.75
C GLY A 110 -4.99 4.41 -0.61
N SER A 111 -6.11 4.30 -1.32
CA SER A 111 -7.17 5.33 -1.32
C SER A 111 -8.38 4.88 -0.54
N ILE A 112 -8.83 5.68 0.43
CA ILE A 112 -10.09 5.47 1.18
C ILE A 112 -10.86 6.79 1.16
N ALA A 113 -12.11 6.76 0.70
CA ALA A 113 -12.97 7.93 0.54
C ALA A 113 -12.29 9.10 -0.20
N GLY A 114 -11.50 8.78 -1.23
CA GLY A 114 -10.76 9.76 -2.03
C GLY A 114 -9.55 10.40 -1.34
N ARG A 115 -9.16 9.92 -0.16
CA ARG A 115 -7.95 10.32 0.56
C ARG A 115 -6.89 9.23 0.46
N LEU A 116 -5.65 9.65 0.17
CA LEU A 116 -4.49 8.76 0.12
C LEU A 116 -3.90 8.55 1.51
N TYR A 117 -3.55 7.29 1.79
CA TYR A 117 -2.93 6.84 3.02
C TYR A 117 -1.60 6.17 2.67
N ALA A 118 -0.52 6.62 3.31
CA ALA A 118 0.77 5.93 3.23
C ALA A 118 0.68 4.54 3.86
N GLN A 119 1.50 3.61 3.37
CA GLN A 119 1.57 2.26 3.91
C GLN A 119 1.88 2.22 5.42
N LEU A 120 1.34 1.20 6.07
CA LEU A 120 1.81 0.59 7.28
C LEU A 120 2.40 -0.77 6.91
N PRO A 121 3.55 -1.17 7.50
CA PRO A 121 4.39 -0.39 8.40
C PRO A 121 5.10 0.80 7.71
N GLN A 122 5.47 1.80 8.51
CA GLN A 122 6.25 2.98 8.09
C GLN A 122 7.72 2.79 8.47
N GLY A 123 8.43 2.01 7.67
CA GLY A 123 9.86 1.82 7.82
C GLY A 123 10.55 1.59 6.48
N ARG A 124 11.86 1.44 6.50
CA ARG A 124 12.65 1.25 5.29
C ARG A 124 12.62 -0.22 4.92
N ASP A 125 12.19 -0.50 3.70
CA ASP A 125 12.13 -1.86 3.16
C ASP A 125 11.30 -2.83 4.03
N ASP A 126 10.24 -2.30 4.69
CA ASP A 126 9.42 -3.03 5.66
C ASP A 126 8.03 -3.45 5.12
N ALA A 127 7.61 -4.64 5.53
CA ALA A 127 6.30 -5.24 5.29
C ALA A 127 5.73 -5.92 6.53
N PHE A 128 4.42 -6.15 6.55
CA PHE A 128 3.88 -7.28 7.33
C PHE A 128 4.24 -8.57 6.59
N SER A 129 4.95 -9.51 7.21
CA SER A 129 5.34 -10.76 6.56
C SER A 129 5.35 -11.96 7.49
N ASN A 130 4.90 -13.11 6.99
CA ASN A 130 4.87 -14.35 7.76
C ASN A 130 6.21 -15.12 7.81
N ASP A 131 7.20 -14.71 7.01
CA ASP A 131 8.55 -15.25 7.06
C ASP A 131 9.58 -14.21 6.57
N VAL A 132 10.87 -14.55 6.65
CA VAL A 132 11.96 -13.71 6.12
C VAL A 132 11.91 -13.67 4.59
N PHE A 133 12.41 -12.58 3.98
CA PHE A 133 12.30 -12.39 2.53
C PHE A 133 13.09 -13.44 1.75
N GLU A 134 14.17 -13.99 2.30
CA GLU A 134 15.03 -15.01 1.69
C GLU A 134 14.38 -16.39 1.51
N VAL A 135 13.12 -16.58 1.97
CA VAL A 135 12.33 -17.79 1.77
C VAL A 135 10.93 -17.44 1.24
N ASN A 136 10.21 -18.44 0.72
CA ASN A 136 8.85 -18.23 0.24
C ASN A 136 7.94 -17.72 1.36
N ASN A 137 7.43 -16.51 1.24
CA ASN A 137 6.61 -15.88 2.27
C ASN A 137 5.38 -15.20 1.66
N ASN A 138 4.45 -14.86 2.55
CA ASN A 138 3.36 -13.97 2.25
C ASN A 138 3.64 -12.66 2.96
N HIS A 139 3.46 -11.55 2.25
CA HIS A 139 3.65 -10.23 2.82
C HIS A 139 2.58 -9.25 2.32
N GLY A 140 2.45 -8.11 3.01
CA GLY A 140 1.48 -7.11 2.60
C GLY A 140 1.74 -5.71 3.14
N ARG A 141 0.96 -4.77 2.61
CA ARG A 141 0.90 -3.36 3.01
C ARG A 141 -0.52 -3.02 3.40
N VAL A 142 -0.67 -2.29 4.49
CA VAL A 142 -1.97 -1.81 4.97
C VAL A 142 -2.03 -0.29 4.84
N PHE A 143 -3.20 0.25 4.52
CA PHE A 143 -3.44 1.68 4.30
C PHE A 143 -4.61 2.13 5.17
N GLY A 144 -4.41 3.22 5.91
CA GLY A 144 -5.37 3.72 6.89
C GLY A 144 -4.68 4.15 8.18
N PRO A 145 -5.43 4.30 9.28
CA PRO A 145 -6.87 4.16 9.39
C PRO A 145 -7.62 5.39 8.86
N HIS A 146 -8.79 5.15 8.29
CA HIS A 146 -9.79 6.17 7.99
C HIS A 146 -10.96 6.06 8.97
N GLU A 147 -11.46 7.17 9.49
CA GLU A 147 -12.63 7.16 10.37
C GLU A 147 -13.86 6.61 9.63
N PHE A 148 -14.49 5.59 10.20
CA PHE A 148 -15.62 4.92 9.58
C PHE A 148 -16.58 4.40 10.65
N GLU A 149 -17.83 4.85 10.59
CA GLU A 149 -18.85 4.58 11.62
C GLU A 149 -18.34 4.98 13.02
N GLN A 150 -18.40 4.05 13.99
CA GLN A 150 -17.92 4.23 15.36
C GLN A 150 -16.45 3.81 15.55
N GLY A 151 -15.70 3.62 14.46
CA GLY A 151 -14.33 3.12 14.52
C GLY A 151 -13.50 3.51 13.30
N TYR A 152 -12.69 2.56 12.83
CA TYR A 152 -11.67 2.81 11.81
C TYR A 152 -11.64 1.72 10.74
N LEU A 153 -11.44 2.15 9.50
CA LEU A 153 -11.29 1.29 8.33
C LEU A 153 -9.85 1.34 7.81
N PHE A 154 -9.32 0.16 7.48
CA PHE A 154 -8.11 0.00 6.69
C PHE A 154 -8.41 -0.83 5.44
N ILE A 155 -7.58 -0.65 4.42
CA ILE A 155 -7.51 -1.53 3.25
C ILE A 155 -6.10 -2.08 3.12
N ALA A 156 -5.92 -3.26 2.53
CA ALA A 156 -4.60 -3.85 2.38
C ALA A 156 -4.44 -4.62 1.08
N ALA A 157 -3.19 -4.72 0.64
CA ALA A 157 -2.76 -5.58 -0.45
C ALA A 157 -1.76 -6.59 0.10
N PHE A 158 -2.07 -7.88 -0.03
CA PHE A 158 -1.22 -9.00 0.35
C PHE A 158 -0.87 -9.83 -0.87
N SER A 159 0.40 -10.20 -1.00
CA SER A 159 0.90 -11.06 -2.06
C SER A 159 1.85 -12.12 -1.50
N ARG A 160 1.91 -13.25 -2.19
CA ARG A 160 2.88 -14.30 -1.93
C ARG A 160 4.04 -14.12 -2.90
N GLU A 161 5.25 -14.19 -2.35
CA GLU A 161 6.47 -14.30 -3.12
C GLU A 161 7.05 -15.72 -3.02
N GLU A 162 7.65 -16.16 -4.13
CA GLU A 162 8.44 -17.38 -4.19
C GLU A 162 9.88 -17.02 -4.54
N VAL A 163 10.83 -17.61 -3.83
CA VAL A 163 12.25 -17.41 -4.07
C VAL A 163 12.67 -18.15 -5.33
N ASP A 164 13.32 -17.42 -6.22
CA ASP A 164 13.96 -17.94 -7.41
C ASP A 164 15.44 -17.47 -7.41
N PRO A 165 16.37 -18.32 -6.95
CA PRO A 165 17.78 -17.93 -6.82
C PRO A 165 18.49 -17.69 -8.16
N PHE A 166 17.83 -17.96 -9.29
CA PHE A 166 18.38 -17.77 -10.63
C PHE A 166 17.89 -16.48 -11.30
N ARG A 167 17.13 -15.64 -10.59
CA ARG A 167 16.56 -14.38 -11.08
C ARG A 167 17.08 -13.15 -10.32
N ASP A 168 17.03 -12.00 -10.97
CA ASP A 168 17.17 -10.68 -10.34
C ASP A 168 15.89 -9.85 -10.59
N PRO A 169 15.13 -9.42 -9.55
CA PRO A 169 15.31 -9.81 -8.15
C PRO A 169 15.05 -11.31 -7.93
N GLY A 170 15.62 -11.88 -6.87
CA GLY A 170 15.53 -13.31 -6.53
C GLY A 170 14.16 -13.80 -6.08
N HIS A 171 13.09 -13.06 -6.40
CA HIS A 171 11.71 -13.35 -6.04
C HIS A 171 10.82 -13.29 -7.27
N ARG A 172 9.81 -14.14 -7.31
CA ARG A 172 8.75 -14.15 -8.31
C ARG A 172 7.39 -14.10 -7.63
N TYR A 173 6.40 -13.63 -8.37
CA TYR A 173 5.03 -13.68 -7.92
C TYR A 173 4.57 -15.13 -7.70
N GLY A 174 3.94 -15.39 -6.56
CA GLY A 174 3.32 -16.67 -6.23
C GLY A 174 1.80 -16.66 -6.31
N SER A 175 1.14 -15.76 -5.56
CA SER A 175 -0.33 -15.72 -5.44
C SER A 175 -0.82 -14.54 -4.61
N PHE A 176 -1.87 -13.85 -5.03
CA PHE A 176 -2.58 -12.89 -4.19
C PHE A 176 -3.58 -13.58 -3.26
N ASN A 177 -4.34 -14.57 -3.76
CA ASN A 177 -5.38 -15.23 -2.95
C ASN A 177 -4.79 -15.98 -1.75
N ARG A 178 -3.69 -16.70 -1.94
CA ARG A 178 -3.03 -17.45 -0.85
C ARG A 178 -2.53 -16.52 0.25
N ALA A 179 -2.01 -15.35 -0.10
CA ALA A 179 -1.53 -14.38 0.88
C ALA A 179 -2.69 -13.69 1.61
N ARG A 180 -3.72 -13.25 0.88
CA ARG A 180 -4.98 -12.73 1.44
C ARG A 180 -5.59 -13.70 2.45
N ASP A 181 -5.78 -14.95 2.05
CA ASP A 181 -6.47 -15.94 2.85
C ASP A 181 -5.61 -16.35 4.05
N ASP A 182 -4.30 -16.56 3.90
CA ASP A 182 -3.43 -16.86 5.04
C ASP A 182 -3.41 -15.72 6.07
N PHE A 183 -3.28 -14.45 5.66
CA PHE A 183 -3.30 -13.32 6.59
C PHE A 183 -4.62 -13.22 7.36
N THR A 184 -5.74 -13.22 6.64
CA THR A 184 -7.08 -13.04 7.23
C THR A 184 -7.49 -14.21 8.12
N GLN A 185 -7.17 -15.45 7.72
CA GLN A 185 -7.46 -16.65 8.52
C GLN A 185 -6.55 -16.79 9.74
N ARG A 186 -5.34 -16.22 9.73
CA ARG A 186 -4.52 -16.14 10.94
C ARG A 186 -4.98 -15.04 11.89
N LEU A 187 -5.41 -13.89 11.37
CA LEU A 187 -6.10 -12.89 12.20
C LEU A 187 -7.32 -13.49 12.89
N ASP A 188 -8.18 -14.18 12.12
CA ASP A 188 -9.40 -14.85 12.62
C ASP A 188 -9.12 -15.84 13.75
N ARG A 189 -8.13 -16.71 13.56
CA ARG A 189 -7.84 -17.79 14.52
C ARG A 189 -7.00 -17.36 15.72
N SER A 190 -6.24 -16.27 15.64
CA SER A 190 -5.21 -15.92 16.64
C SER A 190 -5.43 -14.59 17.34
N THR A 191 -6.51 -13.85 17.02
CA THR A 191 -6.78 -12.52 17.58
C THR A 191 -8.26 -12.34 17.87
N ASP A 192 -8.74 -11.11 18.07
CA ASP A 192 -10.17 -10.77 18.17
C ASP A 192 -10.77 -10.30 16.84
N PHE A 193 -9.93 -10.08 15.81
CA PHE A 193 -10.41 -9.79 14.46
C PHE A 193 -11.04 -11.06 13.87
N ARG A 194 -12.23 -10.93 13.28
CA ARG A 194 -13.00 -12.05 12.71
C ARG A 194 -13.28 -11.81 11.24
N VAL A 195 -13.15 -12.85 10.42
CA VAL A 195 -13.65 -12.81 9.03
C VAL A 195 -15.16 -12.67 9.08
N SER A 196 -15.66 -11.58 8.48
CA SER A 196 -17.08 -11.22 8.54
C SER A 196 -17.82 -11.53 7.24
N ARG A 197 -17.20 -11.21 6.09
CA ARG A 197 -17.76 -11.44 4.76
C ARG A 197 -16.69 -11.28 3.68
N PHE A 198 -17.07 -11.67 2.47
CA PHE A 198 -16.32 -11.45 1.23
C PHE A 198 -17.04 -10.38 0.42
N VAL A 199 -16.29 -9.45 -0.20
CA VAL A 199 -16.87 -8.39 -1.01
C VAL A 199 -16.21 -8.33 -2.38
N ASP A 200 -17.03 -8.25 -3.42
CA ASP A 200 -16.54 -8.05 -4.79
C ASP A 200 -16.13 -6.59 -4.98
N LEU A 201 -14.85 -6.37 -5.34
CA LEU A 201 -14.30 -5.07 -5.66
C LEU A 201 -14.17 -4.83 -7.17
N GLY A 202 -14.50 -5.84 -7.99
CA GLY A 202 -14.37 -5.78 -9.44
C GLY A 202 -12.94 -5.42 -9.86
N ASN A 203 -11.95 -5.96 -9.16
CA ASN A 203 -10.53 -5.72 -9.39
C ASN A 203 -9.77 -6.99 -9.81
N ALA A 204 -10.47 -7.96 -10.41
CA ALA A 204 -9.87 -9.01 -11.23
C ALA A 204 -9.70 -8.51 -12.67
N LEU A 205 -8.49 -8.56 -13.22
CA LEU A 205 -8.22 -8.20 -14.61
C LEU A 205 -8.35 -9.43 -15.51
N ILE A 206 -9.58 -9.72 -15.93
CA ILE A 206 -9.90 -10.85 -16.81
C ILE A 206 -9.92 -10.38 -18.27
N GLY A 207 -9.16 -11.08 -19.13
CA GLY A 207 -9.18 -10.84 -20.58
C GLY A 207 -8.40 -9.62 -21.05
N ASP A 208 -7.76 -8.85 -20.16
CA ASP A 208 -6.87 -7.76 -20.57
C ASP A 208 -5.63 -8.34 -21.28
N PRO A 209 -5.24 -7.82 -22.46
CA PRO A 209 -4.11 -8.36 -23.22
C PRO A 209 -2.73 -7.98 -22.66
N LYS A 210 -2.63 -7.01 -21.76
CA LYS A 210 -1.37 -6.43 -21.26
C LYS A 210 -1.20 -6.50 -19.75
N LEU A 211 -2.31 -6.54 -19.02
CA LEU A 211 -2.36 -6.53 -17.56
C LEU A 211 -2.99 -7.82 -17.04
N THR A 212 -2.56 -8.23 -15.85
CA THR A 212 -3.16 -9.34 -15.11
C THR A 212 -3.13 -9.05 -13.62
N THR A 213 -4.07 -9.63 -12.88
CA THR A 213 -4.01 -9.70 -11.41
C THR A 213 -3.66 -11.11 -10.96
N GLY A 214 -2.96 -11.89 -11.80
CA GLY A 214 -2.55 -13.24 -11.49
C GLY A 214 -3.75 -14.13 -11.16
N ASP A 215 -3.74 -14.70 -9.95
CA ASP A 215 -4.82 -15.56 -9.45
C ASP A 215 -5.92 -14.79 -8.70
N HIS A 216 -5.78 -13.47 -8.51
CA HIS A 216 -6.76 -12.67 -7.76
C HIS A 216 -8.16 -12.74 -8.40
N ASP A 217 -9.13 -13.08 -7.57
CA ASP A 217 -10.52 -13.37 -7.96
C ASP A 217 -11.44 -12.12 -7.97
N GLY A 218 -10.90 -10.94 -7.66
CA GLY A 218 -11.66 -9.68 -7.59
C GLY A 218 -12.29 -9.42 -6.22
N ILE A 219 -12.08 -10.33 -5.26
CA ILE A 219 -12.70 -10.31 -3.95
C ILE A 219 -11.73 -9.79 -2.89
N ALA A 220 -12.23 -8.91 -2.02
CA ALA A 220 -11.58 -8.62 -0.75
C ALA A 220 -12.25 -9.35 0.41
N VAL A 221 -11.45 -9.85 1.35
CA VAL A 221 -11.95 -10.40 2.62
C VAL A 221 -12.11 -9.25 3.61
N VAL A 222 -13.29 -9.16 4.23
CA VAL A 222 -13.57 -8.17 5.28
C VAL A 222 -13.38 -8.82 6.64
N VAL A 223 -12.40 -8.34 7.39
CA VAL A 223 -12.20 -8.70 8.81
C VAL A 223 -12.67 -7.57 9.72
N ARG A 224 -13.31 -7.91 10.84
CA ARG A 224 -13.87 -6.94 11.79
C ARG A 224 -13.48 -7.27 13.22
N VAL A 225 -13.28 -6.25 14.05
CA VAL A 225 -13.23 -6.39 15.51
C VAL A 225 -14.19 -5.37 16.13
N GLY A 226 -14.92 -5.81 17.15
CA GLY A 226 -15.86 -4.98 17.91
C GLY A 226 -15.22 -4.38 19.18
N PRO A 227 -16.01 -3.60 19.94
CA PRO A 227 -15.65 -3.19 21.30
C PRO A 227 -15.50 -4.38 22.26
#